data_AF-A0A970BAD1-F1
#
_entry.id   AF-A0A970BAD1-F1
#
_cell.length_a   1.000
_cell.length_b   1.000
_cell.length_c   1.000
_cell.angle_alpha   90.00
_cell.angle_beta   90.00
_cell.angle_gamma   90.00
#
_symmetry.space_group_name_H-M   'P 1'
#
loop_
_entity.id
_entity.type
_entity.pdbx_description
1 polymer ?
#
loop_
_entity_poly.entity_id
_entity_poly.type
_entity_poly.pdbx_seq_one_letter_code
_entity_poly.pdbx_strand_id
1 'polypeptide(L)'
;MSANSQRSLGQRIVWIVVTAVIALLVLAVILAAAGGGFLGYSELQRSLNSINTQVNANRQNIAALRDLVDSEFSASSPQEQQRELTALQAEVATLEADLSRQEMQAQAEQDGQAEQLAALEGDLATAVAHNQASDDALSQALIALQTDQNELISQVDETGGDVDRLQADLTKLGVAVAGLDTAVNETFLTPDELQRTLALFRAWQIIARARIHLLDNNVGLARNDVENSLRTIDYLISTSADAAEEESLRVIQTRLALAFSNLADQPQQAVNDLESAWGEMDSLLFTIVFPDTDVEAIINEVQATPTIEPAATTTPPAATPSATPSS
;
A
#
# COMPACT_ATOMS: atom_id res chain seq x y z
N MET A 1 -31.64 -3.93 -13.03
CA MET A 1 -30.69 -5.07 -12.99
C MET A 1 -29.70 -4.77 -11.88
N SER A 2 -29.92 -5.37 -10.71
CA SER A 2 -29.20 -5.05 -9.49
C SER A 2 -28.12 -6.11 -9.28
N ALA A 3 -26.85 -5.73 -9.50
CA ALA A 3 -25.71 -6.62 -9.35
C ALA A 3 -25.46 -6.91 -7.87
N ASN A 4 -25.91 -8.08 -7.44
CA ASN A 4 -25.69 -8.60 -6.09
C ASN A 4 -24.31 -9.28 -6.05
N SER A 5 -23.30 -8.54 -5.58
CA SER A 5 -21.92 -9.00 -5.44
C SER A 5 -21.85 -10.14 -4.40
N GLN A 6 -21.65 -11.37 -4.86
CA GLN A 6 -21.37 -12.52 -4.00
C GLN A 6 -20.00 -12.35 -3.31
N ARG A 7 -20.01 -11.80 -2.09
CA ARG A 7 -18.84 -11.81 -1.20
C ARG A 7 -18.41 -13.26 -0.94
N SER A 8 -17.15 -13.59 -1.23
CA SER A 8 -16.57 -14.92 -1.03
C SER A 8 -16.70 -15.35 0.43
N LEU A 9 -16.87 -16.66 0.65
CA LEU A 9 -17.09 -17.24 1.98
C LEU A 9 -16.00 -16.86 2.99
N GLY A 10 -14.74 -16.66 2.54
CA GLY A 10 -13.64 -16.18 3.37
C GLY A 10 -13.85 -14.74 3.87
N GLN A 11 -14.37 -13.85 3.02
CA GLN A 11 -14.65 -12.45 3.40
C GLN A 11 -15.79 -12.34 4.43
N ARG A 12 -16.75 -13.28 4.40
CA ARG A 12 -17.83 -13.33 5.39
C ARG A 12 -17.33 -13.74 6.77
N ILE A 13 -16.39 -14.68 6.85
CA ILE A 13 -15.80 -15.13 8.12
C ILE A 13 -14.97 -14.00 8.74
N VAL A 14 -14.11 -13.34 7.95
CA VAL A 14 -13.31 -12.21 8.44
C VAL A 14 -14.21 -11.07 8.93
N TRP A 15 -15.28 -10.74 8.20
CA TRP A 15 -16.21 -9.70 8.63
C TRP A 15 -16.94 -10.06 9.93
N ILE A 16 -17.34 -11.32 10.13
CA ILE A 16 -17.96 -11.76 11.39
C ILE A 16 -16.98 -11.65 12.56
N VAL A 17 -15.71 -12.05 12.36
CA VAL A 17 -14.68 -11.97 13.41
C VAL A 17 -14.37 -10.51 13.77
N VAL A 18 -14.21 -9.63 12.78
CA VAL A 18 -13.96 -8.20 13.02
C VAL A 18 -15.13 -7.55 13.76
N THR A 19 -16.37 -7.82 13.33
CA THR A 19 -17.57 -7.27 14.00
C THR A 19 -17.69 -7.78 15.44
N ALA A 20 -17.32 -9.04 15.71
CA ALA A 20 -17.33 -9.60 17.06
C ALA A 20 -16.27 -8.97 17.98
N VAL A 21 -15.06 -8.70 17.46
CA VAL A 21 -13.98 -8.03 18.22
C VAL A 21 -14.36 -6.58 18.54
N ILE A 22 -14.92 -5.85 17.57
CA ILE A 22 -15.40 -4.48 17.79
C ILE A 22 -16.52 -4.46 18.85
N ALA A 23 -17.48 -5.39 18.77
CA ALA A 23 -18.54 -5.49 19.77
C ALA A 23 -18.00 -5.77 21.18
N LEU A 24 -16.97 -6.62 21.31
CA LEU A 24 -16.31 -6.90 22.58
C LEU A 24 -15.56 -5.68 23.15
N LEU A 25 -14.88 -4.91 22.31
CA LEU A 25 -14.19 -3.69 22.72
C LEU A 25 -15.18 -2.61 23.17
N VAL A 26 -16.28 -2.41 22.44
CA VAL A 26 -17.34 -1.48 22.84
C VAL A 26 -17.95 -1.90 24.19
N LEU A 27 -18.20 -3.21 24.39
CA LEU A 27 -18.71 -3.72 25.66
C LEU A 27 -17.72 -3.48 26.81
N ALA A 28 -16.41 -3.68 26.57
CA ALA A 28 -15.36 -3.44 27.56
C ALA A 28 -15.25 -1.96 27.95
N VAL A 29 -15.38 -1.03 26.98
CA VAL A 29 -15.39 0.41 27.25
C VAL A 29 -16.63 0.81 28.05
N ILE A 30 -17.81 0.27 27.72
CA ILE A 30 -19.05 0.52 28.49
C ILE A 30 -18.91 -0.03 29.92
N LEU A 31 -18.35 -1.22 30.10
CA LEU A 31 -18.08 -1.80 31.41
C LEU A 31 -17.03 -1.00 32.21
N ALA A 32 -15.99 -0.48 31.55
CA ALA A 32 -14.99 0.38 32.19
C ALA A 32 -15.57 1.74 32.59
N ALA A 33 -16.43 2.35 31.76
CA ALA A 33 -17.14 3.58 32.09
C ALA A 33 -18.15 3.37 33.23
N ALA A 34 -18.89 2.26 33.22
CA ALA A 34 -19.80 1.89 34.31
C ALA A 34 -19.06 1.57 35.62
N GLY A 35 -17.93 0.87 35.55
CA GLY A 35 -17.09 0.54 36.71
C GLY A 35 -16.38 1.76 37.29
N GLY A 36 -15.85 2.65 36.45
CA GLY A 36 -15.25 3.92 36.85
C GLY A 36 -16.27 4.87 37.48
N GLY A 37 -17.48 4.96 36.91
CA GLY A 37 -18.58 5.72 37.48
C GLY A 37 -19.05 5.20 38.84
N PHE A 38 -19.04 3.88 39.04
CA PHE A 38 -19.42 3.26 40.32
C PHE A 38 -18.42 3.55 41.45
N LEU A 39 -17.11 3.53 41.15
CA LEU A 39 -16.07 3.88 42.13
C LEU A 39 -16.19 5.36 42.54
N GLY A 40 -16.31 6.28 41.57
CA GLY A 40 -16.50 7.70 41.85
C GLY A 40 -17.77 8.01 42.67
N TYR A 41 -18.87 7.32 42.40
CA TYR A 41 -20.12 7.48 43.17
C TYR A 41 -19.99 6.99 44.62
N SER A 42 -19.22 5.93 44.86
CA SER A 42 -19.01 5.38 46.20
C SER A 42 -18.14 6.29 47.09
N GLU A 43 -17.15 6.97 46.51
CA GLU A 43 -16.32 7.97 47.21
C GLU A 43 -17.16 9.21 47.59
N LEU A 44 -18.01 9.69 46.68
CA LEU A 44 -18.93 10.81 46.92
C LEU A 44 -19.93 10.52 48.05
N GLN A 45 -20.47 9.30 48.12
CA GLN A 45 -21.36 8.91 49.22
C GLN A 45 -20.65 8.83 50.58
N ARG A 46 -19.38 8.40 50.63
CA ARG A 46 -18.58 8.41 51.87
C ARG A 46 -18.31 9.83 52.36
N SER A 47 -17.99 10.74 51.45
CA SER A 47 -17.80 12.16 51.75
C SER A 47 -19.08 12.78 52.34
N LEU A 48 -20.23 12.56 51.70
CA LEU A 48 -21.52 13.09 52.17
C LEU A 48 -21.94 12.53 53.53
N ASN A 49 -21.69 11.25 53.80
CA ASN A 49 -21.98 10.67 55.12
C ASN A 49 -21.09 11.23 56.23
N SER A 50 -19.83 11.59 55.94
CA SER A 50 -18.92 12.25 56.89
C SER A 50 -19.39 13.66 57.24
N ILE A 51 -19.89 14.41 56.26
CA ILE A 51 -20.45 15.75 56.50
C ILE A 51 -21.71 15.65 57.37
N ASN A 52 -22.57 14.68 57.10
CA ASN A 52 -23.83 14.51 57.83
C ASN A 52 -23.61 14.08 59.30
N THR A 53 -22.59 13.25 59.57
CA THR A 53 -22.21 12.90 60.94
C THR A 53 -21.57 14.05 61.70
N GLN A 54 -20.71 14.86 61.06
CA GLN A 54 -20.15 16.07 61.67
C GLN A 54 -21.24 17.11 62.00
N VAL A 55 -22.21 17.32 61.10
CA VAL A 55 -23.34 18.24 61.34
C VAL A 55 -24.21 17.76 62.50
N ASN A 56 -24.49 16.46 62.60
CA ASN A 56 -25.28 15.90 63.71
C ASN A 56 -24.53 15.94 65.06
N ALA A 57 -23.22 15.69 65.06
CA ALA A 57 -22.39 15.83 66.26
C ALA A 57 -22.35 17.29 66.74
N ASN A 58 -22.21 18.26 65.83
CA ASN A 58 -22.29 19.67 66.18
C ASN A 58 -23.67 20.07 66.73
N ARG A 59 -24.76 19.54 66.17
CA ARG A 59 -26.11 19.80 66.72
C ARG A 59 -26.29 19.28 68.15
N GLN A 60 -25.76 18.11 68.46
CA GLN A 60 -25.80 17.56 69.82
C GLN A 60 -24.92 18.35 70.79
N ASN A 61 -23.72 18.77 70.36
CA ASN A 61 -22.86 19.63 71.18
C ASN A 61 -23.51 20.99 71.45
N ILE A 62 -24.16 21.61 70.46
CA ILE A 62 -24.88 22.87 70.63
C ILE A 62 -26.05 22.71 71.61
N ALA A 63 -26.79 21.59 71.55
CA ALA A 63 -27.88 21.33 72.50
C ALA A 63 -27.38 21.13 73.94
N ALA A 64 -26.29 20.36 74.12
CA ALA A 64 -25.69 20.14 75.43
C ALA A 64 -25.07 21.43 76.04
N LEU A 65 -24.44 22.27 75.21
CA LEU A 65 -23.94 23.58 75.63
C LEU A 65 -25.08 24.50 76.08
N ARG A 66 -26.25 24.41 75.43
CA ARG A 66 -27.42 25.22 75.80
C ARG A 66 -27.96 24.87 77.19
N ASP A 67 -28.09 23.57 77.50
CA ASP A 67 -28.53 23.13 78.83
C ASP A 67 -27.52 23.49 79.92
N LEU A 68 -26.21 23.43 79.61
CA LEU A 68 -25.16 23.82 80.54
C LEU A 68 -25.22 25.33 80.85
N VAL A 69 -25.31 26.17 79.81
CA VAL A 69 -25.41 27.63 79.91
C VAL A 69 -26.65 28.04 80.72
N ASP A 70 -27.81 27.42 80.50
CA ASP A 70 -29.03 27.72 81.27
C ASP A 70 -28.85 27.36 82.76
N SER A 71 -28.13 26.29 83.08
CA SER A 71 -27.84 25.91 84.47
C SER A 71 -26.85 26.88 85.15
N GLU A 72 -25.89 27.41 84.40
CA GLU A 72 -24.81 28.27 84.90
C GLU A 72 -25.25 29.74 85.00
N PHE A 73 -26.14 30.19 84.11
CA PHE A 73 -26.81 31.50 84.18
C PHE A 73 -27.73 31.63 85.41
N SER A 74 -28.23 30.51 85.92
CA SER A 74 -29.10 30.48 87.11
C SER A 74 -28.33 30.70 88.42
N ALA A 75 -27.00 30.49 88.41
CA ALA A 75 -26.15 30.49 89.61
C ALA A 75 -25.14 31.66 89.67
N SER A 76 -24.87 32.31 88.54
CA SER A 76 -23.80 33.32 88.39
C SER A 76 -24.25 34.75 88.71
N SER A 77 -23.30 35.57 89.16
CA SER A 77 -23.53 36.98 89.47
C SER A 77 -23.57 37.84 88.18
N PRO A 78 -24.34 38.96 88.12
CA PRO A 78 -24.50 39.75 86.88
C PRO A 78 -23.19 40.26 86.25
N GLN A 79 -22.13 40.41 87.04
CA GLN A 79 -20.82 40.86 86.56
C GLN A 79 -20.03 39.76 85.85
N GLU A 80 -20.19 38.49 86.23
CA GLU A 80 -19.54 37.35 85.55
C GLU A 80 -20.18 37.09 84.19
N GLN A 81 -21.52 37.14 84.11
CA GLN A 81 -22.26 37.01 82.86
C GLN A 81 -21.80 38.02 81.79
N GLN A 82 -21.47 39.24 82.21
CA GLN A 82 -21.02 40.27 81.27
C GLN A 82 -19.59 40.02 80.74
N ARG A 83 -18.73 39.39 81.55
CA ARG A 83 -17.40 38.95 81.09
C ARG A 83 -17.51 37.79 80.12
N GLU A 84 -18.36 36.81 80.42
CA GLU A 84 -18.61 35.67 79.55
C GLU A 84 -19.22 36.10 78.21
N LEU A 85 -20.21 37.00 78.22
CA LEU A 85 -20.77 37.55 76.99
C LEU A 85 -19.71 38.24 76.12
N THR A 86 -18.79 38.98 76.75
CA THR A 86 -17.68 39.63 76.01
C THR A 86 -16.71 38.59 75.43
N ALA A 87 -16.43 37.51 76.17
CA ALA A 87 -15.58 36.42 75.70
C ALA A 87 -16.24 35.64 74.54
N LEU A 88 -17.53 35.28 74.66
CA LEU A 88 -18.30 34.64 73.60
C LEU A 88 -18.39 35.53 72.36
N GLN A 89 -18.56 36.84 72.51
CA GLN A 89 -18.54 37.77 71.37
C GLN A 89 -17.19 37.73 70.63
N ALA A 90 -16.08 37.66 71.36
CA ALA A 90 -14.75 37.54 70.76
C ALA A 90 -14.56 36.18 70.07
N GLU A 91 -15.08 35.09 70.64
CA GLU A 91 -15.02 33.75 70.06
C GLU A 91 -15.86 33.64 68.78
N VAL A 92 -17.09 34.18 68.78
CA VAL A 92 -17.94 34.24 67.58
C VAL A 92 -17.26 35.03 66.47
N ALA A 93 -16.67 36.19 66.79
CA ALA A 93 -15.92 36.98 65.80
C ALA A 93 -14.72 36.21 65.23
N THR A 94 -14.07 35.37 66.04
CA THR A 94 -12.95 34.53 65.60
C THR A 94 -13.45 33.40 64.68
N LEU A 95 -14.52 32.71 65.04
CA LEU A 95 -15.13 31.66 64.24
C LEU A 95 -15.68 32.18 62.90
N GLU A 96 -16.29 33.36 62.88
CA GLU A 96 -16.73 34.02 61.65
C GLU A 96 -15.55 34.33 60.72
N ALA A 97 -14.43 34.81 61.28
CA ALA A 97 -13.22 35.06 60.51
C ALA A 97 -12.60 33.76 59.96
N ASP A 98 -12.58 32.68 60.74
CA ASP A 98 -12.08 31.38 60.31
C ASP A 98 -13.00 30.73 59.26
N LEU A 99 -14.32 30.84 59.41
CA LEU A 99 -15.29 30.37 58.41
C LEU A 99 -15.10 31.12 57.08
N SER A 100 -14.98 32.45 57.12
CA SER A 100 -14.72 33.26 55.93
C SER A 100 -13.38 32.88 55.27
N ARG A 101 -12.33 32.60 56.06
CA ARG A 101 -11.05 32.12 55.54
C ARG A 101 -11.19 30.74 54.89
N GLN A 102 -11.93 29.83 55.50
CA GLN A 102 -12.16 28.49 54.96
C GLN A 102 -12.99 28.52 53.68
N GLU A 103 -14.01 29.38 53.60
CA GLU A 103 -14.79 29.62 52.38
C GLU A 103 -13.91 30.15 51.25
N MET A 104 -13.04 31.13 51.54
CA MET A 104 -12.07 31.63 50.54
C MET A 104 -11.08 30.56 50.10
N GLN A 105 -10.60 29.70 51.02
CA GLN A 105 -9.71 28.59 50.68
C GLN A 105 -10.42 27.55 49.81
N ALA A 106 -11.64 27.15 50.16
CA ALA A 106 -12.43 26.20 49.39
C ALA A 106 -12.75 26.75 47.98
N GLN A 107 -13.06 28.03 47.86
CA GLN A 107 -13.27 28.67 46.57
C GLN A 107 -11.99 28.67 45.73
N ALA A 108 -10.84 29.04 46.33
CA ALA A 108 -9.56 29.02 45.63
C ALA A 108 -9.15 27.61 45.17
N GLU A 109 -9.43 26.59 45.98
CA GLU A 109 -9.21 25.18 45.61
C GLU A 109 -10.13 24.74 44.47
N GLN A 110 -11.41 25.13 44.49
CA GLN A 110 -12.35 24.84 43.41
C GLN A 110 -11.93 25.50 42.10
N ASP A 111 -11.52 26.77 42.15
CA ASP A 111 -11.03 27.50 40.98
C ASP A 111 -9.76 26.84 40.41
N GLY A 112 -8.82 26.42 41.28
CA GLY A 112 -7.61 25.70 40.87
C GLY A 112 -7.91 24.33 40.26
N GLN A 113 -8.89 23.59 40.78
CA GLN A 113 -9.33 22.32 40.19
C GLN A 113 -10.01 22.53 38.83
N ALA A 114 -10.84 23.56 38.70
CA ALA A 114 -11.48 23.90 37.42
C ALA A 114 -10.45 24.26 36.34
N GLU A 115 -9.40 25.00 36.71
CA GLU A 115 -8.28 25.31 35.80
C GLU A 115 -7.51 24.05 35.39
N GLN A 116 -7.23 23.14 36.33
CA GLN A 116 -6.57 21.86 36.02
C GLN A 116 -7.41 20.98 35.10
N LEU A 117 -8.72 20.90 35.32
CA LEU A 117 -9.63 20.14 34.45
C LEU A 117 -9.68 20.73 33.04
N ALA A 118 -9.79 22.07 32.92
CA ALA A 118 -9.76 22.74 31.63
C ALA A 118 -8.44 22.50 30.88
N ALA A 119 -7.30 22.49 31.59
CA ALA A 119 -6.01 22.17 31.01
C ALA A 119 -5.94 20.71 30.51
N LEU A 120 -6.40 19.75 31.33
CA LEU A 120 -6.46 18.33 30.94
C LEU A 120 -7.39 18.08 29.75
N GLU A 121 -8.54 18.76 29.68
CA GLU A 121 -9.45 18.70 28.54
C GLU A 121 -8.78 19.24 27.26
N GLY A 122 -8.02 20.33 27.37
CA GLY A 122 -7.22 20.89 26.27
C GLY A 122 -6.12 19.97 25.77
N ASP A 123 -5.37 19.36 26.71
CA ASP A 123 -4.32 18.38 26.39
C ASP A 123 -4.91 17.12 25.74
N LEU A 124 -6.04 16.63 26.26
CA LEU A 124 -6.75 15.49 25.69
C LEU A 124 -7.25 15.80 24.27
N ALA A 125 -7.85 16.97 24.04
CA ALA A 125 -8.29 17.38 22.71
C ALA A 125 -7.12 17.45 21.72
N THR A 126 -5.97 17.97 22.17
CA THR A 126 -4.74 18.03 21.37
C THR A 126 -4.20 16.64 21.04
N ALA A 127 -4.15 15.74 22.02
CA ALA A 127 -3.70 14.36 21.81
C ALA A 127 -4.63 13.59 20.86
N VAL A 128 -5.95 13.76 20.99
CA VAL A 128 -6.93 13.15 20.08
C VAL A 128 -6.74 13.66 18.65
N ALA A 129 -6.57 14.97 18.46
CA ALA A 129 -6.32 15.56 17.14
C ALA A 129 -5.01 15.03 16.53
N HIS A 130 -3.96 14.89 17.34
CA HIS A 130 -2.68 14.33 16.89
C HIS A 130 -2.79 12.85 16.47
N ASN A 131 -3.51 12.05 17.24
CA ASN A 131 -3.74 10.64 16.90
C ASN A 131 -4.58 10.50 15.64
N GLN A 132 -5.64 11.30 15.46
CA GLN A 132 -6.44 11.31 14.23
C GLN A 132 -5.60 11.68 13.01
N ALA A 133 -4.75 12.71 13.11
CA ALA A 133 -3.84 13.08 12.03
C ALA A 133 -2.82 11.97 11.71
N SER A 134 -2.35 11.24 12.72
CA SER A 134 -1.44 10.11 12.54
C SER A 134 -2.12 8.92 11.87
N ASP A 135 -3.37 8.61 12.25
CA ASP A 135 -4.17 7.56 11.63
C ASP A 135 -4.46 7.85 10.15
N ASP A 136 -4.78 9.11 9.83
CA ASP A 136 -4.97 9.56 8.44
C ASP A 136 -3.69 9.43 7.62
N ALA A 137 -2.54 9.81 8.20
CA ALA A 137 -1.23 9.67 7.55
C ALA A 137 -0.86 8.20 7.30
N LEU A 138 -1.09 7.32 8.27
CA LEU A 138 -0.86 5.88 8.13
C LEU A 138 -1.77 5.25 7.07
N SER A 139 -3.04 5.65 7.03
CA SER A 139 -4.00 5.20 6.01
C SER A 139 -3.55 5.61 4.60
N GLN A 140 -3.12 6.86 4.42
CA GLN A 140 -2.59 7.33 3.13
C GLN A 140 -1.31 6.61 2.73
N ALA A 141 -0.39 6.38 3.67
CA ALA A 141 0.83 5.61 3.42
C ALA A 141 0.53 4.17 3.00
N LEU A 142 -0.47 3.53 3.61
CA LEU A 142 -0.88 2.17 3.25
C LEU A 142 -1.47 2.10 1.84
N ILE A 143 -2.29 3.09 1.46
CA ILE A 143 -2.83 3.19 0.09
C ILE A 143 -1.68 3.38 -0.92
N ALA A 144 -0.75 4.29 -0.64
CA ALA A 144 0.41 4.51 -1.50
C ALA A 144 1.27 3.25 -1.68
N LEU A 145 1.53 2.53 -0.58
CA LEU A 145 2.27 1.26 -0.62
C LEU A 145 1.51 0.18 -1.40
N GLN A 146 0.18 0.10 -1.27
CA GLN A 146 -0.63 -0.84 -2.03
C GLN A 146 -0.60 -0.52 -3.53
N THR A 147 -0.63 0.77 -3.90
CA THR A 147 -0.47 1.21 -5.29
C THR A 147 0.90 0.81 -5.84
N ASP A 148 1.97 1.09 -5.10
CA ASP A 148 3.35 0.72 -5.48
C ASP A 148 3.51 -0.80 -5.65
N GLN A 149 2.94 -1.60 -4.74
CA GLN A 149 2.94 -3.07 -4.88
C GLN A 149 2.25 -3.56 -6.14
N ASN A 150 1.10 -2.97 -6.50
CA ASN A 150 0.40 -3.35 -7.73
C ASN A 150 1.20 -2.96 -8.98
N GLU A 151 1.88 -1.82 -8.95
CA GLU A 151 2.76 -1.38 -10.03
C GLU A 151 3.97 -2.32 -10.20
N LEU A 152 4.61 -2.70 -9.09
CA LEU A 152 5.71 -3.67 -9.10
C LEU A 152 5.27 -5.05 -9.61
N ILE A 153 4.07 -5.52 -9.24
CA ILE A 153 3.52 -6.78 -9.77
C ILE A 153 3.37 -6.68 -11.29
N SER A 154 2.82 -5.56 -11.80
CA SER A 154 2.69 -5.35 -13.24
C SER A 154 4.04 -5.33 -13.96
N GLN A 155 5.07 -4.69 -13.38
CA GLN A 155 6.42 -4.67 -13.95
C GLN A 155 7.07 -6.06 -13.96
N VAL A 156 6.83 -6.87 -12.91
CA VAL A 156 7.31 -8.26 -12.84
C VAL A 156 6.63 -9.12 -13.90
N ASP A 157 5.32 -8.96 -14.11
CA ASP A 157 4.58 -9.67 -15.15
C ASP A 157 5.08 -9.28 -16.56
N GLU A 158 5.33 -7.99 -16.81
CA GLU A 158 5.92 -7.49 -18.06
C GLU A 158 7.32 -8.07 -18.30
N THR A 159 8.20 -8.01 -17.30
CA THR A 159 9.54 -8.60 -17.35
C THR A 159 9.49 -10.11 -17.59
N GLY A 160 8.52 -10.80 -16.98
CA GLY A 160 8.26 -12.22 -17.23
C GLY A 160 7.93 -12.51 -18.69
N GLY A 161 7.07 -11.69 -19.30
CA GLY A 161 6.74 -11.77 -20.73
C GLY A 161 7.95 -11.53 -21.64
N ASP A 162 8.81 -10.58 -21.29
CA ASP A 162 10.05 -10.31 -22.04
C ASP A 162 11.04 -11.48 -21.94
N VAL A 163 11.18 -12.11 -20.77
CA VAL A 163 12.02 -13.31 -20.60
C VAL A 163 11.49 -14.47 -21.46
N ASP A 164 10.18 -14.71 -21.46
CA ASP A 164 9.56 -15.75 -22.28
C ASP A 164 9.81 -15.51 -23.78
N ARG A 165 9.71 -14.25 -24.22
CA ARG A 165 10.00 -13.86 -25.60
C ARG A 165 11.47 -14.07 -25.97
N LEU A 166 12.39 -13.63 -25.11
CA LEU A 166 13.83 -13.84 -25.33
C LEU A 166 14.18 -15.34 -25.36
N GLN A 167 13.53 -16.16 -24.54
CA GLN A 167 13.72 -17.61 -24.57
C GLN A 167 13.22 -18.23 -25.89
N ALA A 168 12.09 -17.76 -26.42
CA ALA A 168 11.59 -18.17 -27.72
C ALA A 168 12.56 -17.78 -28.85
N ASP A 169 13.09 -16.55 -28.81
CA ASP A 169 14.06 -16.07 -29.81
C ASP A 169 15.40 -16.82 -29.73
N LEU A 170 15.88 -17.15 -28.52
CA LEU A 170 17.06 -18.00 -28.34
C LEU A 170 16.86 -19.41 -28.89
N THR A 171 15.64 -19.96 -28.74
CA THR A 171 15.29 -21.27 -29.31
C THR A 171 15.30 -21.23 -30.83
N LYS A 172 14.71 -20.19 -31.45
CA LYS A 172 14.75 -19.98 -32.90
C LYS A 172 16.18 -19.83 -33.42
N LEU A 173 17.02 -19.05 -32.73
CA LEU A 173 18.42 -18.90 -33.08
C LEU A 173 19.16 -20.24 -33.01
N GLY A 174 18.89 -21.06 -31.99
CA GLY A 174 19.45 -22.41 -31.88
C GLY A 174 19.08 -23.31 -33.08
N VAL A 175 17.83 -23.25 -33.52
CA VAL A 175 17.37 -23.96 -34.73
C VAL A 175 18.06 -23.42 -35.98
N ALA A 176 18.17 -22.11 -36.14
CA ALA A 176 18.84 -21.49 -37.28
C ALA A 176 20.34 -21.87 -37.36
N VAL A 177 21.04 -21.91 -36.21
CA VAL A 177 22.44 -22.35 -36.13
C VAL A 177 22.58 -23.83 -36.49
N ALA A 178 21.69 -24.71 -36.03
CA ALA A 178 21.71 -26.13 -36.40
C ALA A 178 21.42 -26.34 -37.89
N GLY A 179 20.51 -25.54 -38.46
CA GLY A 179 20.24 -25.50 -39.89
C GLY A 179 21.47 -25.08 -40.70
N LEU A 180 22.18 -24.04 -40.24
CA LEU A 180 23.41 -23.60 -40.88
C LEU A 180 24.51 -24.68 -40.82
N ASP A 181 24.68 -25.35 -39.68
CA ASP A 181 25.65 -26.45 -39.55
C ASP A 181 25.33 -27.60 -40.53
N THR A 182 24.06 -27.92 -40.71
CA THR A 182 23.61 -28.91 -41.71
C THR A 182 23.87 -28.43 -43.13
N ALA A 183 23.52 -27.17 -43.45
CA ALA A 183 23.75 -26.59 -44.77
C ALA A 183 25.24 -26.51 -45.12
N VAL A 184 26.12 -26.19 -44.16
CA VAL A 184 27.59 -26.20 -44.31
C VAL A 184 28.13 -27.61 -44.53
N ASN A 185 27.52 -28.62 -43.92
CA ASN A 185 27.95 -30.02 -44.06
C ASN A 185 27.41 -30.67 -45.36
N GLU A 186 26.23 -30.28 -45.83
CA GLU A 186 25.58 -30.86 -47.02
C GLU A 186 25.86 -30.09 -48.32
N THR A 187 25.98 -28.77 -48.22
CA THR A 187 26.38 -27.89 -49.31
C THR A 187 27.81 -27.49 -49.03
N PHE A 188 28.73 -27.75 -49.96
CA PHE A 188 30.03 -27.08 -49.93
C PHE A 188 29.80 -25.58 -50.17
N LEU A 189 29.28 -24.87 -49.15
CA LEU A 189 29.36 -23.42 -49.10
C LEU A 189 30.83 -23.12 -49.26
N THR A 190 31.12 -22.30 -50.25
CA THR A 190 32.47 -21.81 -50.46
C THR A 190 32.91 -21.12 -49.16
N PRO A 191 34.20 -21.16 -48.79
CA PRO A 191 34.70 -20.46 -47.60
C PRO A 191 34.24 -18.99 -47.52
N ASP A 192 34.04 -18.35 -48.67
CA ASP A 192 33.55 -16.99 -48.80
C ASP A 192 32.07 -16.85 -48.38
N GLU A 193 31.20 -17.78 -48.76
CA GLU A 193 29.79 -17.81 -48.34
C GLU A 193 29.65 -18.07 -46.84
N LEU A 194 30.45 -18.98 -46.28
CA LEU A 194 30.48 -19.22 -44.83
C LEU A 194 30.93 -17.98 -44.06
N GLN A 195 32.01 -17.34 -44.52
CA GLN A 195 32.52 -16.11 -43.89
C GLN A 195 31.48 -14.99 -43.97
N ARG A 196 30.75 -14.89 -45.08
CA ARG A 196 29.66 -13.93 -45.25
C ARG A 196 28.52 -14.17 -44.28
N THR A 197 28.01 -15.40 -44.17
CA THR A 197 26.93 -15.75 -43.25
C THR A 197 27.33 -15.52 -41.79
N LEU A 198 28.57 -15.86 -41.41
CA LEU A 198 29.09 -15.55 -40.08
C LEU A 198 29.16 -14.05 -39.80
N ALA A 199 29.52 -13.23 -40.79
CA ALA A 199 29.53 -11.77 -40.65
C ALA A 199 28.11 -11.20 -40.48
N LEU A 200 27.11 -11.74 -41.19
CA LEU A 200 25.70 -11.38 -41.01
C LEU A 200 25.19 -11.74 -39.61
N PHE A 201 25.43 -12.97 -39.14
CA PHE A 201 25.07 -13.38 -37.77
C PHE A 201 25.76 -12.51 -36.71
N ARG A 202 27.03 -12.15 -36.93
CA ARG A 202 27.75 -11.25 -36.04
C ARG A 202 27.12 -9.85 -36.01
N ALA A 203 26.74 -9.29 -37.15
CA ALA A 203 26.05 -8.01 -37.21
C ALA A 203 24.71 -8.08 -36.46
N TRP A 204 23.92 -9.13 -36.71
CA TRP A 204 22.66 -9.39 -36.00
C TRP A 204 22.83 -9.46 -34.47
N GLN A 205 23.85 -10.18 -33.99
CA GLN A 205 24.15 -10.27 -32.56
C GLN A 205 24.56 -8.91 -31.96
N ILE A 206 25.38 -8.12 -32.67
CA ILE A 206 25.80 -6.80 -32.20
C ILE A 206 24.60 -5.85 -32.11
N ILE A 207 23.67 -5.90 -33.06
CA ILE A 207 22.41 -5.12 -33.02
C ILE A 207 21.57 -5.53 -31.80
N ALA A 208 21.41 -6.83 -31.56
CA ALA A 208 20.68 -7.32 -30.38
C ALA A 208 21.33 -6.86 -29.07
N ARG A 209 22.66 -6.86 -28.99
CA ARG A 209 23.39 -6.35 -27.82
C ARG A 209 23.20 -4.85 -27.62
N ALA A 210 23.21 -4.06 -28.69
CA ALA A 210 22.95 -2.63 -28.62
C ALA A 210 21.55 -2.32 -28.03
N ARG A 211 20.54 -3.13 -28.40
CA ARG A 211 19.18 -3.03 -27.85
C ARG A 211 19.15 -3.29 -26.34
N ILE A 212 19.81 -4.35 -25.88
CA ILE A 212 19.93 -4.68 -24.45
C ILE A 212 20.61 -3.53 -23.69
N HIS A 213 21.69 -2.97 -24.23
CA HIS A 213 22.35 -1.83 -23.60
C HIS A 213 21.46 -0.58 -23.51
N LEU A 214 20.52 -0.37 -24.43
CA LEU A 214 19.54 0.71 -24.30
C LEU A 214 18.49 0.42 -23.21
N LEU A 215 18.04 -0.82 -23.07
CA LEU A 215 17.13 -1.23 -21.99
C LEU A 215 17.79 -1.04 -20.61
N ASP A 216 19.10 -1.30 -20.52
CA ASP A 216 19.90 -1.05 -19.31
C ASP A 216 20.28 0.42 -19.10
N ASN A 217 19.74 1.35 -19.92
CA ASN A 217 20.08 2.77 -19.91
C ASN A 217 21.58 3.08 -20.08
N ASN A 218 22.31 2.22 -20.80
CA ASN A 218 23.73 2.36 -21.09
C ASN A 218 23.99 2.81 -22.53
N VAL A 219 23.67 4.08 -22.79
CA VAL A 219 23.77 4.71 -24.12
C VAL A 219 25.19 4.67 -24.69
N GLY A 220 26.22 4.73 -23.84
CA GLY A 220 27.62 4.69 -24.26
C GLY A 220 28.02 3.35 -24.89
N LEU A 221 27.63 2.23 -24.26
CA LEU A 221 27.87 0.90 -24.82
C LEU A 221 27.01 0.65 -26.05
N ALA A 222 25.72 1.04 -26.01
CA ALA A 222 24.83 0.94 -27.16
C ALA A 222 25.41 1.67 -28.39
N ARG A 223 25.94 2.89 -28.20
CA ARG A 223 26.59 3.65 -29.28
C ARG A 223 27.75 2.91 -29.91
N ASN A 224 28.64 2.34 -29.11
CA ASN A 224 29.78 1.58 -29.61
C ASN A 224 29.33 0.36 -30.43
N ASP A 225 28.28 -0.33 -29.99
CA ASP A 225 27.74 -1.48 -30.69
C ASP A 225 27.04 -1.09 -32.00
N VAL A 226 26.26 -0.01 -32.02
CA VAL A 226 25.66 0.49 -33.28
C VAL A 226 26.75 0.89 -34.27
N GLU A 227 27.81 1.56 -33.83
CA GLU A 227 28.94 1.93 -34.70
C GLU A 227 29.66 0.69 -35.25
N ASN A 228 29.90 -0.32 -34.42
CA ASN A 228 30.51 -1.58 -34.85
C ASN A 228 29.63 -2.35 -35.83
N SER A 229 28.31 -2.32 -35.63
CA SER A 229 27.35 -2.92 -36.56
C SER A 229 27.39 -2.20 -37.90
N LEU A 230 27.33 -0.87 -37.92
CA LEU A 230 27.44 -0.07 -39.15
C LEU A 230 28.68 -0.42 -39.97
N ARG A 231 29.86 -0.51 -39.34
CA ARG A 231 31.10 -0.91 -40.03
C ARG A 231 31.03 -2.33 -40.61
N THR A 232 30.34 -3.24 -39.92
CA THR A 232 30.14 -4.63 -40.40
C THR A 232 29.20 -4.66 -41.59
N ILE A 233 28.10 -3.88 -41.55
CA ILE A 233 27.16 -3.74 -42.66
C ILE A 233 27.84 -3.09 -43.88
N ASP A 234 28.65 -2.04 -43.68
CA ASP A 234 29.41 -1.40 -44.77
C ASP A 234 30.31 -2.41 -45.49
N TYR A 235 30.99 -3.26 -44.72
CA TYR A 235 31.81 -4.34 -45.27
C TYR A 235 30.97 -5.34 -46.07
N LEU A 236 29.83 -5.78 -45.53
CA LEU A 236 28.92 -6.73 -46.20
C LEU A 236 28.33 -6.18 -47.50
N ILE A 237 27.96 -4.89 -47.51
CA ILE A 237 27.53 -4.16 -48.72
C ILE A 237 28.66 -4.15 -49.75
N SER A 238 29.88 -3.77 -49.35
CA SER A 238 31.01 -3.65 -50.27
C SER A 238 31.47 -4.97 -50.89
N THR A 239 31.08 -6.09 -50.28
CA THR A 239 31.45 -7.44 -50.71
C THR A 239 30.25 -8.21 -51.26
N SER A 240 29.04 -7.61 -51.33
CA SER A 240 27.88 -8.29 -51.90
C SER A 240 27.99 -8.41 -53.42
N ALA A 241 27.67 -9.60 -53.91
CA ALA A 241 27.53 -9.87 -55.33
C ALA A 241 26.05 -9.90 -55.77
N ASP A 242 25.12 -9.92 -54.81
CA ASP A 242 23.68 -9.97 -55.05
C ASP A 242 23.03 -8.60 -54.79
N ALA A 243 22.37 -8.06 -55.81
CA ALA A 243 21.73 -6.76 -55.73
C ALA A 243 20.54 -6.73 -54.75
N ALA A 244 19.84 -7.86 -54.55
CA ALA A 244 18.72 -7.93 -53.63
C ALA A 244 19.18 -7.89 -52.17
N GLU A 245 20.23 -8.65 -51.85
CA GLU A 245 20.92 -8.60 -50.55
C GLU A 245 21.48 -7.20 -50.27
N GLU A 246 22.16 -6.58 -51.25
CA GLU A 246 22.73 -5.24 -51.09
C GLU A 246 21.66 -4.21 -50.71
N GLU A 247 20.51 -4.22 -51.37
CA GLU A 247 19.41 -3.30 -51.08
C GLU A 247 18.88 -3.50 -49.65
N SER A 248 18.72 -4.76 -49.22
CA SER A 248 18.26 -5.10 -47.87
C SER A 248 19.25 -4.61 -46.81
N LEU A 249 20.55 -4.77 -47.07
CA LEU A 249 21.62 -4.25 -46.21
C LEU A 249 21.63 -2.72 -46.15
N ARG A 250 21.27 -2.01 -47.23
CA ARG A 250 21.14 -0.54 -47.23
C ARG A 250 19.96 -0.05 -46.39
N VAL A 251 18.85 -0.78 -46.37
CA VAL A 251 17.72 -0.50 -45.48
C VAL A 251 18.17 -0.63 -44.02
N ILE A 252 18.83 -1.72 -43.67
CA ILE A 252 19.38 -1.96 -42.31
C ILE A 252 20.38 -0.86 -41.94
N GLN A 253 21.32 -0.53 -42.83
CA GLN A 253 22.31 0.54 -42.63
C GLN A 253 21.64 1.88 -42.32
N THR A 254 20.60 2.24 -43.09
CA THR A 254 19.86 3.50 -42.90
C THR A 254 19.20 3.54 -41.52
N ARG A 255 18.58 2.44 -41.09
CA ARG A 255 17.98 2.33 -39.76
C ARG A 255 19.00 2.43 -38.65
N LEU A 256 20.14 1.77 -38.78
CA LEU A 256 21.24 1.86 -37.81
C LEU A 256 21.82 3.29 -37.74
N ALA A 257 21.94 3.99 -38.86
CA ALA A 257 22.40 5.37 -38.88
C ALA A 257 21.41 6.33 -38.19
N LEU A 258 20.10 6.14 -38.41
CA LEU A 258 19.06 6.88 -37.70
C LEU A 258 19.11 6.60 -36.20
N ALA A 259 19.16 5.32 -35.81
CA ALA A 259 19.32 4.93 -34.42
C ALA A 259 20.53 5.61 -33.78
N PHE A 260 21.71 5.54 -34.43
CA PHE A 260 22.94 6.15 -33.96
C PHE A 260 22.80 7.65 -33.70
N SER A 261 22.15 8.37 -34.63
CA SER A 261 21.92 9.82 -34.50
C SER A 261 20.96 10.17 -33.36
N ASN A 262 19.98 9.30 -33.09
CA ASN A 262 18.95 9.52 -32.08
C ASN A 262 19.35 9.04 -30.67
N LEU A 263 20.43 8.27 -30.51
CA LEU A 263 20.84 7.64 -29.24
C LEU A 263 20.95 8.61 -28.05
N ALA A 264 21.45 9.83 -28.27
CA ALA A 264 21.66 10.80 -27.19
C ALA A 264 20.41 11.59 -26.83
N ASP A 265 19.66 12.03 -27.84
CA ASP A 265 18.59 13.01 -27.66
C ASP A 265 17.20 12.36 -27.62
N GLN A 266 17.04 11.21 -28.26
CA GLN A 266 15.77 10.52 -28.45
C GLN A 266 15.94 8.99 -28.32
N PRO A 267 16.28 8.47 -27.13
CA PRO A 267 16.61 7.05 -26.94
C PRO A 267 15.46 6.11 -27.32
N GLN A 268 14.20 6.51 -27.06
CA GLN A 268 13.04 5.71 -27.47
C GLN A 268 12.92 5.57 -28.99
N GLN A 269 13.22 6.64 -29.74
CA GLN A 269 13.23 6.59 -31.20
C GLN A 269 14.37 5.71 -31.70
N ALA A 270 15.55 5.79 -31.06
CA ALA A 270 16.68 4.93 -31.37
C ALA A 270 16.36 3.44 -31.15
N VAL A 271 15.63 3.09 -30.09
CA VAL A 271 15.14 1.71 -29.87
C VAL A 271 14.27 1.25 -31.04
N ASN A 272 13.29 2.05 -31.48
CA ASN A 272 12.41 1.68 -32.59
C ASN A 272 13.17 1.47 -33.92
N ASP A 273 14.16 2.32 -34.19
CA ASP A 273 15.02 2.17 -35.38
C ASP A 273 15.91 0.92 -35.28
N LEU A 274 16.44 0.59 -34.09
CA LEU A 274 17.17 -0.66 -33.86
C LEU A 274 16.30 -1.91 -34.01
N GLU A 275 15.04 -1.85 -33.56
CA GLU A 275 14.11 -2.97 -33.77
C GLU A 275 13.81 -3.21 -35.24
N SER A 276 13.60 -2.12 -35.97
CA SER A 276 13.39 -2.20 -37.41
C SER A 276 14.62 -2.80 -38.10
N ALA A 277 15.82 -2.31 -37.77
CA ALA A 277 17.07 -2.86 -38.31
C ALA A 277 17.27 -4.35 -37.99
N TRP A 278 16.91 -4.76 -36.76
CA TRP A 278 17.02 -6.14 -36.32
C TRP A 278 16.05 -7.05 -37.08
N GLY A 279 14.78 -6.64 -37.24
CA GLY A 279 13.78 -7.40 -37.98
C GLY A 279 14.12 -7.58 -39.46
N GLU A 280 14.63 -6.52 -40.10
CA GLU A 280 15.11 -6.61 -41.50
C GLU A 280 16.32 -7.55 -41.62
N MET A 281 17.25 -7.53 -40.66
CA MET A 281 18.39 -8.45 -40.63
C MET A 281 17.95 -9.91 -40.40
N ASP A 282 16.97 -10.13 -39.53
CA ASP A 282 16.39 -11.45 -39.28
C ASP A 282 15.74 -12.01 -40.55
N SER A 283 14.95 -11.18 -41.24
CA SER A 283 14.36 -11.54 -42.54
C SER A 283 15.43 -11.88 -43.58
N LEU A 284 16.49 -11.06 -43.67
CA LEU A 284 17.59 -11.29 -44.62
C LEU A 284 18.32 -12.61 -44.33
N LEU A 285 18.67 -12.87 -43.07
CA LEU A 285 19.29 -14.11 -42.64
C LEU A 285 18.41 -15.32 -42.95
N PHE A 286 17.09 -15.21 -42.71
CA PHE A 286 16.15 -16.26 -43.03
C PHE A 286 16.13 -16.58 -44.53
N THR A 287 16.07 -15.56 -45.39
CA THR A 287 16.11 -15.75 -46.85
C THR A 287 17.40 -16.42 -47.33
N ILE A 288 18.55 -16.06 -46.74
CA ILE A 288 19.85 -16.60 -47.15
C ILE A 288 20.04 -18.05 -46.68
N VAL A 289 19.64 -18.37 -45.45
CA VAL A 289 19.82 -19.72 -44.88
C VAL A 289 18.77 -20.70 -45.43
N PHE A 290 17.60 -20.21 -45.82
CA PHE A 290 16.46 -21.02 -46.24
C PHE A 290 15.89 -20.58 -47.61
N PRO A 291 16.69 -20.59 -48.69
CA PRO A 291 16.28 -20.05 -49.99
C PRO A 291 15.11 -20.79 -50.65
N ASP A 292 14.92 -22.08 -50.34
CA ASP A 292 13.85 -22.95 -50.89
C ASP A 292 12.63 -23.12 -49.98
N THR A 293 12.57 -22.37 -48.86
CA THR A 293 11.43 -22.48 -47.96
C THR A 293 10.29 -21.60 -48.46
N ASP A 294 9.31 -22.23 -49.12
CA ASP A 294 8.07 -21.60 -49.54
C ASP A 294 7.27 -21.19 -48.29
N VAL A 295 7.45 -19.94 -47.86
CA VAL A 295 6.90 -19.40 -46.60
C VAL A 295 5.36 -19.48 -46.58
N GLU A 296 4.71 -19.48 -47.74
CA GLU A 296 3.26 -19.69 -47.88
C GLU A 296 2.79 -21.09 -47.44
N ALA A 297 3.65 -22.12 -47.53
CA ALA A 297 3.30 -23.48 -47.11
C ALA A 297 3.35 -23.64 -45.58
N ILE A 298 4.32 -23.01 -44.91
CA ILE A 298 4.49 -23.11 -43.45
C ILE A 298 3.42 -22.29 -42.70
N ILE A 299 3.04 -21.11 -43.22
CA ILE A 299 1.98 -20.29 -42.62
C ILE A 299 0.62 -21.01 -42.73
N ASN A 300 0.35 -21.72 -43.83
CA ASN A 300 -0.88 -22.50 -43.98
C ASN A 300 -0.94 -23.73 -43.05
N GLU A 301 0.21 -24.31 -42.66
CA GLU A 301 0.24 -25.46 -41.75
C GLU A 301 0.07 -25.05 -40.28
N VAL A 302 0.49 -23.85 -39.88
CA VAL A 302 0.26 -23.29 -38.53
C VAL A 302 -1.15 -22.69 -38.37
N GLN A 303 -1.85 -22.39 -39.47
CA GLN A 303 -3.24 -21.92 -39.46
C GLN A 303 -4.29 -23.06 -39.49
N ALA A 304 -3.85 -24.33 -39.42
CA ALA A 304 -4.73 -25.46 -39.10
C ALA A 304 -5.14 -25.36 -37.61
N THR A 305 -6.16 -24.54 -37.36
CA THR A 305 -6.86 -24.46 -36.08
C THR A 305 -7.22 -25.87 -35.61
N PRO A 306 -6.91 -26.30 -34.37
CA PRO A 306 -7.50 -27.51 -33.85
C PRO A 306 -9.02 -27.28 -33.83
N THR A 307 -9.74 -28.00 -34.70
CA THR A 307 -11.20 -28.07 -34.64
C THR A 307 -11.56 -28.69 -33.30
N ILE A 308 -11.96 -27.84 -32.36
CA ILE A 308 -12.52 -28.28 -31.09
C ILE A 308 -13.88 -28.89 -31.43
N GLU A 309 -13.96 -30.21 -31.39
CA GLU A 309 -15.22 -30.95 -31.49
C GLU A 309 -16.18 -30.44 -30.41
N PRO A 310 -17.37 -29.94 -30.76
CA PRO A 310 -18.29 -29.38 -29.77
C PRO A 310 -18.75 -30.48 -28.82
N ALA A 311 -18.38 -30.32 -27.55
CA ALA A 311 -18.86 -31.17 -26.46
C ALA A 311 -20.40 -31.14 -26.43
N ALA A 312 -20.99 -32.34 -26.44
CA ALA A 312 -22.43 -32.54 -26.45
C ALA A 312 -23.11 -31.82 -25.27
N THR A 313 -24.11 -31.00 -25.60
CA THR A 313 -25.05 -30.39 -24.66
C THR A 313 -25.82 -31.47 -23.90
N THR A 314 -25.45 -31.76 -22.67
CA THR A 314 -26.28 -32.58 -21.77
C THR A 314 -27.39 -31.73 -21.18
N THR A 315 -28.61 -32.04 -21.61
CA THR A 315 -29.89 -31.54 -21.10
C THR A 315 -29.99 -31.61 -19.57
N PRO A 316 -30.38 -30.52 -18.87
CA PRO A 316 -30.68 -30.59 -17.44
C PRO A 316 -31.94 -31.42 -17.16
N PRO A 317 -31.94 -32.33 -16.17
CA PRO A 317 -33.15 -33.02 -15.74
C PRO A 317 -34.12 -32.08 -15.02
N ALA A 318 -35.41 -32.35 -15.24
CA ALA A 318 -36.56 -31.61 -14.78
C ALA A 318 -36.62 -31.40 -13.25
N ALA A 319 -37.05 -30.21 -12.85
CA ALA A 319 -37.34 -29.86 -11.47
C ALA A 319 -38.46 -30.74 -10.89
N THR A 320 -38.18 -31.38 -9.75
CA THR A 320 -39.19 -32.02 -8.90
C THR A 320 -39.58 -31.03 -7.80
N PRO A 321 -40.86 -30.66 -7.63
CA PRO A 321 -41.29 -29.85 -6.48
C PRO A 321 -41.33 -30.75 -5.24
N SER A 322 -40.73 -30.30 -4.13
CA SER A 322 -40.85 -30.97 -2.84
C SER A 322 -41.23 -29.97 -1.75
N ALA A 323 -42.09 -30.46 -0.86
CA ALA A 323 -43.12 -29.73 -0.15
C ALA A 323 -42.65 -29.08 1.16
N THR A 324 -43.45 -28.09 1.56
CA THR A 324 -43.62 -27.55 2.92
C THR A 324 -43.69 -28.66 3.98
N PRO A 325 -43.14 -28.41 5.18
CA PRO A 325 -44.01 -28.57 6.35
C PRO A 325 -43.91 -27.43 7.37
N SER A 326 -45.07 -27.15 7.96
CA SER A 326 -45.27 -26.40 9.19
C SER A 326 -44.50 -26.98 10.38
N SER A 327 -44.01 -26.10 11.25
CA SER A 327 -44.42 -25.96 12.66
C SER A 327 -43.71 -24.80 13.33
#